data_AF-A0A535KTQ8-F1
#
_entry.id   AF-A0A535KTQ8-F1
#
_cell.length_a   1.000
_cell.length_b   1.000
_cell.length_c   1.000
_cell.angle_alpha   90.00
_cell.angle_beta   90.00
_cell.angle_gamma   90.00
#
_symmetry.space_group_name_H-M   'P 1'
#
loop_
_entity.id
_entity.type
_entity.pdbx_description
1 polymer ?
#
loop_
_entity_poly.entity_id
_entity_poly.type
_entity_poly.pdbx_seq_one_letter_code
_entity_poly.pdbx_strand_id
1 'polypeptide(L)' 'GAVLGDTLVVRAEGEDAEEAVKTLSDLVNRKFDEEK' A
#
# COMPACT_ATOMS: atom_id res chain seq x y z
N GLY A 1 -14.57 -6.69 0.76
CA GLY A 1 -13.30 -6.73 -0.01
C GLY A 1 -13.20 -5.41 -0.74
N ALA A 2 -11.99 -4.86 -0.85
CA ALA A 2 -11.75 -3.68 -1.67
C ALA A 2 -11.78 -4.08 -3.15
N VAL A 3 -12.33 -3.22 -4.02
CA VAL A 3 -12.37 -3.42 -5.47
C VAL A 3 -11.56 -2.35 -6.20
N LEU A 4 -11.27 -2.57 -7.49
CA LEU A 4 -10.59 -1.58 -8.32
C LEU A 4 -11.39 -0.26 -8.33
N GLY A 5 -10.72 0.83 -7.98
CA GLY A 5 -11.32 2.17 -7.89
C GLY A 5 -11.66 2.61 -6.48
N ASP A 6 -11.61 1.72 -5.48
CA ASP A 6 -11.79 2.10 -4.08
C ASP A 6 -10.61 2.92 -3.55
N THR A 7 -10.90 3.86 -2.66
CA THR A 7 -9.88 4.57 -1.88
C THR A 7 -9.71 3.91 -0.52
N LEU A 8 -8.50 3.48 -0.21
CA LEU A 8 -8.13 2.86 1.06
C LEU A 8 -7.31 3.84 1.91
N VAL A 9 -7.60 3.89 3.21
CA VAL A 9 -6.81 4.66 4.18
C VAL A 9 -6.04 3.68 5.06
N VAL A 10 -4.71 3.75 4.98
CA VAL A 10 -3.81 2.88 5.74
C VAL A 10 -3.12 3.70 6.83
N ARG A 11 -3.03 3.13 8.04
CA ARG A 11 -2.32 3.70 9.19
C ARG A 11 -1.43 2.63 9.78
N ALA A 12 -0.21 3.00 10.17
CA ALA A 12 0.73 2.13 10.87
C ALA A 12 1.23 2.84 12.14
N GLU A 13 1.53 2.05 13.17
CA GLU A 13 2.04 2.51 14.46
C GLU A 13 3.16 1.57 14.91
N GLY A 14 4.21 2.10 15.54
CA GLY A 14 5.41 1.36 15.94
C GLY A 14 6.69 1.96 15.39
N GLU A 15 7.83 1.34 15.73
CA GLU A 15 9.17 1.83 15.36
C GLU A 15 9.38 1.85 13.83
N ASP A 16 8.79 0.89 13.12
CA ASP A 16 8.90 0.75 11.66
C ASP A 16 7.70 1.35 10.89
N ALA A 17 6.84 2.13 11.55
CA ALA A 17 5.58 2.61 10.96
C ALA A 17 5.79 3.38 9.64
N GLU A 18 6.84 4.21 9.57
CA GLU A 18 7.18 4.97 8.36
C GLU A 18 7.63 4.05 7.22
N GLU A 19 8.48 3.07 7.51
CA GLU A 19 8.99 2.12 6.51
C GLU A 19 7.87 1.23 5.97
N ALA A 20 6.94 0.80 6.84
CA ALA A 20 5.78 0.01 6.45
C ALA A 20 4.86 0.78 5.49
N VAL A 21 4.52 2.04 5.82
CA VAL A 21 3.68 2.89 4.96
C VAL A 21 4.35 3.14 3.61
N LYS A 22 5.67 3.39 3.61
CA LYS A 22 6.45 3.59 2.39
C LYS A 22 6.42 2.35 1.50
N THR A 23 6.72 1.18 2.07
CA THR A 23 6.74 -0.10 1.35
C THR A 23 5.39 -0.43 0.72
N LEU A 24 4.30 -0.21 1.46
CA LEU A 24 2.93 -0.40 0.95
C LEU A 24 2.61 0.58 -0.18
N SER A 25 3.02 1.84 -0.05
CA SER A 25 2.83 2.86 -1.09
C SER A 25 3.59 2.51 -2.37
N ASP A 26 4.84 2.06 -2.25
CA ASP A 26 5.66 1.61 -3.37
C ASP A 26 5.05 0.38 -4.07
N LEU A 27 4.50 -0.57 -3.31
CA LEU A 27 3.82 -1.74 -3.88
C LEU A 27 2.58 -1.35 -4.71
N VAL A 28 1.76 -0.44 -4.20
CA VAL A 28 0.58 0.07 -4.92
C VAL A 28 0.99 0.82 -6.19
N ASN A 29 2.04 1.64 -6.13
CA ASN A 29 2.56 2.37 -7.30
C ASN A 29 3.10 1.42 -8.39
N ARG A 30 3.66 0.29 -7.99
CA ARG A 30 4.09 -0.78 -8.91
C ARG A 30 2.94 -1.65 -9.41
N LYS A 31 1.68 -1.30 -9.07
CA LYS A 31 0.48 -2.08 -9.41
C LYS A 31 0.62 -3.54 -8.98
N PHE A 32 1.16 -3.76 -7.79
CA PHE A 32 1.39 -5.07 -7.21
C PHE A 32 2.28 -5.99 -8.08
N ASP A 33 3.13 -5.40 -8.92
CA ASP A 33 3.99 -6.09 -9.88
C ASP A 33 3.19 -7.07 -10.79
N GLU A 34 1.90 -6.82 -11.02
CA GLU A 34 1.11 -7.59 -11.98
C GLU A 34 1.60 -7.26 -13.40
N GLU A 35 2.30 -8.22 -14.02
CA GLU A 35 2.49 -8.24 -15.48
C GLU A 35 1.10 -8.32 -16.13
N LYS A 36 0.82 -7.34 -17.00
CA LYS A 36 -0.49 -7.12 -17.64
C LYS A 36 -0.99 -8.30 -18.46
#